data_AF-A0A661KLW7-F1
#
_entry.id   AF-A0A661KLW7-F1
#
_cell.length_a   1.000
_cell.length_b   1.000
_cell.length_c   1.000
_cell.angle_alpha   90.00
_cell.angle_beta   90.00
_cell.angle_gamma   90.00
#
_symmetry.space_group_name_H-M   'P 1'
#
loop_
_entity.id
_entity.type
_entity.pdbx_description
1 polymer ?
#
loop_
_entity_poly.entity_id
_entity_poly.type
_entity_poly.pdbx_seq_one_letter_code
_entity_poly.pdbx_strand_id
1 'polypeptide(L)'
;MIDWWLSLIVEPPTNLGAFLGGYLSPYFPPMFSKLIFAGILLIGSYFMIKPIQERPSFSYKQHWFCLYRNISEYKYHINLLIIIPIMILAGFIAGMLGVGGGLFKVPALVLLGGVPMKIAVGSSSLMIGITALTGLFGHALVGHFNPKLGLILGLAVFSGAQVGARMGVSIDKTKHKKYFGYLLICVACWMIYIAVRGK
;
A
#
# COMPACT_ATOMS: atom_id res chain seq x y z
N MET A 1 15.88 -4.14 10.31
CA MET A 1 15.09 -3.22 11.15
C MET A 1 13.61 -3.38 10.80
N ILE A 2 13.06 -4.58 10.96
CA ILE A 2 11.63 -4.85 10.77
C ILE A 2 11.03 -4.88 12.18
N ASP A 3 9.98 -4.10 12.41
CA ASP A 3 9.22 -4.18 13.65
C ASP A 3 8.13 -5.26 13.50
N TRP A 4 8.50 -6.48 13.86
CA TRP A 4 7.64 -7.65 13.75
C TRP A 4 6.35 -7.51 14.56
N TRP A 5 6.39 -6.83 15.69
CA TRP A 5 5.24 -6.70 16.57
C TRP A 5 4.23 -5.67 16.06
N LEU A 6 4.73 -4.55 15.53
CA LEU A 6 3.90 -3.58 14.82
C LEU A 6 3.16 -4.26 13.67
N SER A 7 3.90 -5.05 12.89
CA SER A 7 3.33 -5.81 11.78
C SER A 7 2.25 -6.78 12.28
N LEU A 8 2.51 -7.51 13.36
CA LEU A 8 1.58 -8.51 13.90
C LEU A 8 0.28 -7.92 14.45
N ILE A 9 0.30 -6.68 14.96
CA ILE A 9 -0.92 -6.00 15.44
C ILE A 9 -1.70 -5.36 14.28
N VAL A 10 -1.00 -4.76 13.32
CA VAL A 10 -1.63 -3.99 12.23
C VAL A 10 -2.07 -4.88 11.06
N GLU A 11 -1.42 -6.02 10.86
CA GLU A 11 -1.74 -6.93 9.75
C GLU A 11 -3.13 -7.57 9.84
N PRO A 12 -3.55 -8.20 10.95
CA PRO A 12 -4.87 -8.84 11.02
C PRO A 12 -6.04 -7.93 10.61
N PRO A 13 -6.16 -6.68 11.10
CA PRO A 13 -7.22 -5.78 10.65
C PRO A 13 -7.07 -5.39 9.18
N THR A 14 -5.84 -5.19 8.69
CA THR A 14 -5.60 -4.90 7.27
C THR A 14 -6.01 -6.06 6.37
N ASN A 15 -5.68 -7.29 6.78
CA ASN A 15 -5.95 -8.51 6.04
C ASN A 15 -7.44 -8.81 6.00
N LEU A 16 -8.16 -8.55 7.09
CA LEU A 16 -9.62 -8.59 7.10
C LEU A 16 -10.21 -7.61 6.07
N GLY A 17 -9.72 -6.38 6.05
CA GLY A 17 -10.08 -5.39 5.02
C GLY A 17 -9.80 -5.91 3.61
N ALA A 18 -8.58 -6.38 3.34
CA ALA A 18 -8.17 -6.85 2.01
C ALA A 18 -8.92 -8.09 1.53
N PHE A 19 -9.22 -9.01 2.44
CA PHE A 19 -10.09 -10.15 2.15
C PHE A 19 -11.47 -9.68 1.70
N LEU A 20 -12.12 -8.82 2.50
CA LEU A 20 -13.45 -8.28 2.19
C LEU A 20 -13.43 -7.46 0.91
N GLY A 21 -12.39 -6.68 0.66
CA GLY A 21 -12.21 -5.90 -0.56
C GLY A 21 -12.07 -6.77 -1.79
N GLY A 22 -11.27 -7.84 -1.72
CA GLY A 22 -11.13 -8.80 -2.82
C GLY A 22 -12.43 -9.58 -3.07
N TYR A 23 -13.08 -10.04 -1.99
CA TYR A 23 -14.34 -10.78 -2.07
C TYR A 23 -15.51 -9.93 -2.62
N LEU A 24 -15.60 -8.65 -2.21
CA LEU A 24 -16.64 -7.73 -2.66
C LEU A 24 -16.32 -7.02 -3.97
N SER A 25 -15.09 -7.16 -4.48
CA SER A 25 -14.64 -6.53 -5.73
C SER A 25 -15.58 -6.75 -6.94
N PRO A 26 -16.21 -7.93 -7.15
CA PRO A 26 -17.10 -8.15 -8.29
C PRO A 26 -18.38 -7.33 -8.25
N TYR A 27 -18.82 -6.89 -7.06
CA TYR A 27 -20.04 -6.10 -6.89
C TYR A 27 -19.85 -4.63 -7.26
N PHE A 28 -18.62 -4.16 -7.40
CA PHE A 28 -18.33 -2.77 -7.74
C PHE A 28 -18.29 -2.57 -9.26
N PRO A 29 -18.98 -1.53 -9.79
CA PRO A 29 -18.91 -1.20 -11.20
C PRO A 29 -17.47 -0.96 -11.66
N PRO A 30 -17.06 -1.41 -12.87
CA PRO A 30 -15.71 -1.20 -13.38
C PRO A 30 -15.28 0.28 -13.41
N MET A 31 -16.24 1.19 -13.63
CA MET A 31 -16.00 2.64 -13.60
C MET A 31 -15.50 3.12 -12.22
N PHE A 32 -16.06 2.59 -11.15
CA PHE A 32 -15.71 2.97 -9.78
C PHE A 32 -14.29 2.54 -9.43
N SER A 33 -13.92 1.30 -9.74
CA SER A 33 -12.56 0.78 -9.52
C SER A 33 -11.51 1.57 -10.31
N LYS A 34 -11.82 1.93 -11.58
CA LYS A 34 -10.93 2.75 -12.42
C LYS A 34 -10.72 4.15 -11.84
N LEU A 35 -11.79 4.80 -11.35
CA LEU A 35 -11.71 6.13 -10.73
C LEU A 35 -10.91 6.11 -9.43
N ILE A 36 -11.13 5.12 -8.56
CA ILE A 36 -10.36 5.00 -7.32
C ILE A 36 -8.88 4.76 -7.63
N PHE A 37 -8.58 3.87 -8.57
CA PHE A 37 -7.20 3.61 -8.96
C PHE A 37 -6.52 4.87 -9.52
N ALA A 38 -7.20 5.63 -10.38
CA ALA A 38 -6.68 6.90 -10.88
C ALA A 38 -6.44 7.91 -9.75
N GLY A 39 -7.37 8.03 -8.80
CA GLY A 39 -7.19 8.88 -7.62
C GLY A 39 -5.96 8.51 -6.80
N ILE A 40 -5.73 7.21 -6.59
CA ILE A 40 -4.56 6.69 -5.88
C ILE A 40 -3.27 6.99 -6.63
N LEU A 41 -3.24 6.81 -7.96
CA LEU A 41 -2.08 7.14 -8.78
C LEU A 41 -1.74 8.64 -8.69
N LEU A 42 -2.75 9.52 -8.69
CA LEU A 42 -2.54 10.96 -8.52
C LEU A 42 -1.97 11.31 -7.15
N ILE A 43 -2.53 10.71 -6.08
CA ILE A 43 -2.02 10.88 -4.71
C ILE A 43 -0.57 10.37 -4.62
N GLY A 44 -0.29 9.19 -5.17
CA GLY A 44 1.05 8.61 -5.21
C GLY A 44 2.05 9.47 -5.98
N SER A 45 1.64 10.01 -7.13
CA SER A 45 2.45 10.94 -7.91
C SER A 45 2.77 12.21 -7.12
N TYR A 46 1.76 12.80 -6.47
CA TYR A 46 1.94 13.99 -5.65
C TYR A 46 2.97 13.75 -4.53
N PHE A 47 2.89 12.64 -3.80
CA PHE A 47 3.87 12.27 -2.77
C PHE A 47 5.27 11.97 -3.31
N MET A 48 5.38 11.56 -4.57
CA MET A 48 6.68 11.26 -5.18
C MET A 48 7.39 12.51 -5.70
N ILE A 49 6.62 13.50 -6.17
CA ILE A 49 7.13 14.82 -6.59
C ILE A 49 7.43 15.68 -5.36
N LYS A 50 6.61 15.60 -4.30
CA LYS A 50 6.77 16.34 -3.05
C LYS A 50 7.11 15.35 -1.92
N PRO A 51 8.40 15.09 -1.66
CA PRO A 51 8.79 14.07 -0.69
C PRO A 51 8.18 14.37 0.67
N ILE A 52 7.63 13.34 1.30
CA ILE A 52 7.09 13.41 2.66
C ILE A 52 8.22 13.86 3.58
N GLN A 53 8.14 15.10 4.05
CA GLN A 53 9.02 15.62 5.08
C GLN A 53 8.66 14.92 6.38
N GLU A 54 9.66 14.29 7.01
CA GLU A 54 9.51 13.68 8.34
C GLU A 54 9.04 14.77 9.29
N ARG A 55 7.82 14.62 9.82
CA ARG A 55 7.39 15.48 10.93
C ARG A 55 8.16 15.03 12.17
N PRO A 56 8.70 15.95 12.98
CA PRO A 56 9.37 15.58 14.23
C PRO A 56 8.41 14.76 15.09
N SER A 57 8.95 13.72 15.74
CA SER A 57 8.21 12.79 16.59
C SER A 57 7.29 13.55 17.53
N PHE A 58 5.98 13.54 17.27
CA PHE A 58 5.03 14.17 18.18
C PHE A 58 5.06 13.39 19.50
N SER A 59 5.44 14.07 20.58
CA SER A 59 5.30 13.59 21.96
C SER A 59 3.82 13.49 22.27
N TYR A 60 3.24 12.31 22.06
CA TYR A 60 1.83 12.06 22.28
C TYR A 60 1.59 11.85 23.78
N LYS A 61 0.58 12.54 24.37
CA LYS A 61 0.17 12.32 25.77
C LYS A 61 -0.19 10.85 25.97
N GLN A 62 0.46 10.22 26.95
CA GLN A 62 0.34 8.80 27.28
C GLN A 62 -1.13 8.42 27.56
N HIS A 63 -1.72 7.62 26.66
CA HIS A 63 -3.07 7.04 26.79
C HIS A 63 -3.00 5.51 26.63
N TRP A 64 -4.02 4.80 27.12
CA TRP A 64 -4.08 3.33 27.15
C TRP A 64 -3.97 2.66 25.75
N PHE A 65 -4.31 3.37 24.67
CA PHE A 65 -4.23 2.90 23.27
C PHE A 65 -2.96 3.36 22.52
N CYS A 66 -1.96 3.91 23.21
CA CYS A 66 -0.68 4.29 22.59
C CYS A 66 0.36 3.17 22.75
N LEU A 67 0.76 2.56 21.64
CA LEU A 67 1.86 1.59 21.64
C LEU A 67 3.18 2.37 21.67
N TYR A 68 3.95 2.20 22.75
CA TYR A 68 5.32 2.69 22.81
C TYR A 68 6.27 1.60 22.30
N ARG A 69 7.13 1.95 21.34
CA ARG A 69 8.14 1.05 20.80
C ARG A 69 9.51 1.69 20.92
N ASN A 70 10.44 0.91 21.46
CA ASN A 70 11.86 1.23 21.50
C ASN A 70 12.60 0.16 20.69
N ILE A 71 13.07 0.52 19.50
CA ILE A 71 13.89 -0.34 18.65
C ILE A 71 15.21 0.37 18.39
N SER A 72 16.25 -0.12 19.07
CA SER A 72 17.64 0.31 18.99
C SER A 72 17.84 1.82 19.26
N GLU A 73 17.64 2.67 18.24
CA GLU A 73 17.90 4.13 18.25
C GLU A 73 16.62 4.99 18.12
N TYR A 74 15.45 4.38 17.89
CA TYR A 74 14.22 5.12 17.62
C TYR A 74 13.14 4.85 18.67
N LYS A 75 12.60 5.94 19.24
CA LYS A 75 11.45 5.93 20.15
C LYS A 75 10.26 6.57 19.44
N TYR A 76 9.16 5.84 19.33
CA TYR A 76 7.92 6.35 18.73
C TYR A 76 6.69 5.82 19.45
N HIS A 77 5.61 6.60 19.33
CA HIS A 77 4.30 6.29 19.87
C HIS A 77 3.30 6.13 18.73
N ILE A 78 2.59 5.01 18.70
CA ILE A 78 1.54 4.76 17.70
C ILE A 78 0.20 4.82 18.40
N ASN A 79 -0.70 5.65 17.88
CA ASN A 79 -2.09 5.62 18.31
C ASN A 79 -2.83 4.50 17.56
N LEU A 80 -3.06 3.38 18.24
CA LEU A 80 -3.71 2.20 17.68
C LEU A 80 -5.16 2.49 17.25
N LEU A 81 -5.85 3.39 17.96
CA LEU A 81 -7.24 3.72 17.72
C LEU A 81 -7.45 4.44 16.38
N ILE A 82 -6.46 5.22 15.94
CA ILE A 82 -6.48 5.91 14.65
C ILE A 82 -5.98 4.97 13.54
N ILE A 83 -4.94 4.18 13.81
CA ILE A 83 -4.28 3.41 12.76
C ILE A 83 -5.07 2.19 12.31
N ILE A 84 -5.75 1.49 13.24
CA ILE A 84 -6.54 0.29 12.93
C ILE A 84 -7.63 0.58 11.90
N PRO A 85 -8.55 1.54 12.07
CA PRO A 85 -9.60 1.79 11.09
C PRO A 85 -9.05 2.24 9.73
N ILE A 86 -7.97 3.05 9.73
CA ILE A 86 -7.30 3.46 8.48
C ILE A 86 -6.73 2.24 7.74
N MET A 87 -6.18 1.28 8.48
CA MET A 87 -5.54 0.09 7.92
C MET A 87 -6.57 -0.92 7.40
N ILE A 88 -7.72 -1.04 8.07
CA ILE A 88 -8.86 -1.82 7.54
C ILE A 88 -9.32 -1.21 6.21
N LEU A 89 -9.56 0.10 6.17
CA LEU A 89 -10.02 0.78 4.96
C LEU A 89 -8.98 0.71 3.83
N ALA A 90 -7.70 0.92 4.16
CA ALA A 90 -6.61 0.80 3.22
C ALA A 90 -6.49 -0.63 2.68
N GLY A 91 -6.62 -1.63 3.55
CA GLY A 91 -6.68 -3.04 3.17
C GLY A 91 -7.84 -3.33 2.23
N PHE A 92 -9.03 -2.84 2.55
CA PHE A 92 -10.22 -2.99 1.71
C PHE A 92 -10.03 -2.44 0.30
N ILE A 93 -9.60 -1.19 0.19
CA ILE A 93 -9.32 -0.55 -1.10
C ILE A 93 -8.22 -1.32 -1.85
N ALA A 94 -7.17 -1.75 -1.13
CA ALA A 94 -6.07 -2.50 -1.71
C ALA A 94 -6.47 -3.88 -2.25
N GLY A 95 -7.32 -4.60 -1.52
CA GLY A 95 -7.83 -5.92 -1.92
C GLY A 95 -8.80 -5.81 -3.10
N MET A 96 -9.67 -4.80 -3.08
CA MET A 96 -10.60 -4.50 -4.18
C MET A 96 -9.87 -4.15 -5.47
N LEU A 97 -8.81 -3.33 -5.39
CA LEU A 97 -8.04 -2.92 -6.56
C LEU A 97 -6.92 -3.90 -6.97
N GLY A 98 -6.56 -4.84 -6.09
CA GLY A 98 -5.46 -5.78 -6.33
C GLY A 98 -4.04 -5.19 -6.22
N VAL A 99 -3.85 -4.07 -5.51
CA VAL A 99 -2.56 -3.32 -5.47
C VAL A 99 -1.70 -3.66 -4.23
N GLY A 100 -2.18 -4.54 -3.33
CA GLY A 100 -1.41 -5.01 -2.15
C GLY A 100 -1.21 -3.97 -1.03
N GLY A 101 -1.76 -2.76 -1.16
CA GLY A 101 -1.89 -1.78 -0.07
C GLY A 101 -0.64 -0.98 0.26
N GLY A 102 0.46 -1.18 -0.47
CA GLY A 102 1.74 -0.53 -0.18
C GLY A 102 1.73 1.00 -0.29
N LEU A 103 0.91 1.53 -1.20
CA LEU A 103 0.73 2.97 -1.37
C LEU A 103 0.13 3.65 -0.13
N PHE A 104 -0.66 2.93 0.65
CA PHE A 104 -1.30 3.45 1.85
C PHE A 104 -0.53 3.11 3.13
N LYS A 105 0.06 1.92 3.22
CA LYS A 105 0.75 1.44 4.43
C LYS A 105 1.90 2.34 4.87
N VAL A 106 2.79 2.70 3.95
CA VAL A 106 3.97 3.51 4.29
C VAL A 106 3.57 4.91 4.76
N PRO A 107 2.74 5.69 4.01
CA PRO A 107 2.30 6.98 4.50
C PRO A 107 1.48 6.90 5.79
N ALA A 108 0.61 5.90 5.95
CA ALA A 108 -0.19 5.76 7.16
C ALA A 108 0.68 5.49 8.40
N LEU A 109 1.68 4.60 8.29
CA LEU A 109 2.61 4.34 9.41
C LEU A 109 3.47 5.56 9.76
N VAL A 110 3.94 6.31 8.76
CA VAL A 110 4.83 7.46 8.98
C VAL A 110 4.04 8.68 9.46
N LEU A 111 2.95 9.05 8.77
CA LEU A 111 2.21 10.28 9.03
C LEU A 111 1.23 10.15 10.19
N LEU A 112 0.57 9.00 10.34
CA LEU A 112 -0.45 8.77 11.38
C LEU A 112 0.12 7.99 12.56
N GLY A 113 0.99 7.01 12.28
CA GLY A 113 1.63 6.18 13.31
C GLY A 113 2.91 6.79 13.90
N GLY A 114 3.45 7.86 13.32
CA GLY A 114 4.71 8.47 13.78
C GLY A 114 5.92 7.52 13.69
N VAL A 115 5.83 6.45 12.90
CA VAL A 115 6.89 5.45 12.77
C VAL A 115 8.01 6.01 11.89
N PRO A 116 9.28 5.90 12.30
CA PRO A 116 10.41 6.33 11.47
C PRO A 116 10.38 5.68 10.10
N MET A 117 10.64 6.47 9.04
CA MET A 117 10.54 6.03 7.64
C MET A 117 11.32 4.74 7.37
N LYS A 118 12.52 4.60 7.94
CA LYS A 118 13.38 3.41 7.77
C LYS A 118 12.72 2.13 8.30
N ILE A 119 12.03 2.21 9.45
CA ILE A 119 11.33 1.08 10.05
C ILE A 119 10.02 0.83 9.31
N ALA A 120 9.28 1.90 8.99
CA ALA A 120 8.01 1.83 8.28
C ALA A 120 8.16 1.14 6.91
N VAL A 121 9.16 1.51 6.11
CA VAL A 121 9.42 0.91 4.78
C VAL A 121 9.80 -0.56 4.91
N GLY A 122 10.67 -0.90 5.86
CA GLY A 122 11.12 -2.28 6.08
C GLY A 122 10.01 -3.22 6.57
N SER A 123 9.18 -2.76 7.52
CA SER A 123 8.04 -3.54 8.00
C SER A 123 6.94 -3.64 6.93
N SER A 124 6.67 -2.55 6.21
CA SER A 124 5.59 -2.51 5.21
C SER A 124 5.81 -3.49 4.06
N SER A 125 7.04 -3.74 3.61
CA SER A 125 7.27 -4.66 2.47
C SER A 125 6.77 -6.07 2.75
N LEU A 126 6.97 -6.59 3.97
CA LEU A 126 6.45 -7.90 4.37
C LEU A 126 4.94 -7.87 4.51
N MET A 127 4.42 -6.85 5.20
CA MET A 127 2.99 -6.59 5.38
C MET A 127 2.25 -6.52 4.03
N ILE A 128 2.82 -5.86 3.02
CA ILE A 128 2.24 -5.76 1.67
C ILE A 128 2.11 -7.16 1.04
N GLY A 129 3.14 -8.01 1.18
CA GLY A 129 3.11 -9.37 0.66
C GLY A 129 2.00 -10.21 1.28
N ILE A 130 1.85 -10.15 2.61
CA ILE A 130 0.80 -10.89 3.34
C ILE A 130 -0.59 -10.38 2.92
N THR A 131 -0.80 -9.06 2.90
CA THR A 131 -2.08 -8.48 2.47
C THR A 131 -2.40 -8.78 1.01
N ALA A 132 -1.41 -8.80 0.11
CA ALA A 132 -1.61 -9.19 -1.28
C ALA A 132 -2.05 -10.66 -1.40
N LEU A 133 -1.46 -11.56 -0.61
CA LEU A 133 -1.88 -12.97 -0.54
C LEU A 133 -3.31 -13.09 0.01
N THR A 134 -3.66 -12.33 1.04
CA THR A 134 -5.03 -12.34 1.57
C THR A 134 -6.06 -11.77 0.58
N GLY A 135 -5.72 -10.70 -0.13
CA GLY A 135 -6.57 -10.15 -1.19
C GLY A 135 -6.74 -11.13 -2.37
N LEU A 136 -5.66 -11.79 -2.78
CA LEU A 136 -5.69 -12.87 -3.78
C LEU A 136 -6.62 -14.01 -3.32
N PHE A 137 -6.54 -14.41 -2.05
CA PHE A 137 -7.43 -15.43 -1.49
C PHE A 137 -8.91 -14.99 -1.55
N GLY A 138 -9.20 -13.72 -1.26
CA GLY A 138 -10.53 -13.13 -1.44
C GLY A 138 -11.03 -13.23 -2.88
N HIS A 139 -10.20 -12.88 -3.87
CA HIS A 139 -10.52 -13.03 -5.30
C HIS A 139 -10.68 -14.49 -5.73
N ALA A 140 -9.86 -15.40 -5.18
CA ALA A 140 -9.90 -16.82 -5.51
C ALA A 140 -11.21 -17.48 -5.05
N LEU A 141 -11.77 -17.07 -3.91
CA LEU A 141 -13.04 -17.59 -3.39
C LEU A 141 -14.25 -17.23 -4.27
N VAL A 142 -14.19 -16.11 -5.00
CA VAL A 142 -15.26 -15.73 -5.93
C VAL A 142 -15.27 -16.66 -7.17
N GLY A 143 -14.15 -17.34 -7.47
CA GLY A 143 -14.10 -18.36 -8.53
C GLY A 143 -14.00 -17.84 -9.96
N HIS A 144 -13.96 -16.52 -10.18
CA HIS A 144 -13.80 -15.90 -11.51
C HIS A 144 -12.34 -15.72 -11.96
N PHE A 145 -11.45 -16.64 -11.56
CA PHE A 145 -10.01 -16.53 -11.80
C PHE A 145 -9.50 -17.75 -12.58
N ASN A 146 -8.73 -17.49 -13.64
CA ASN A 146 -8.05 -18.55 -14.39
C ASN A 146 -6.67 -18.81 -13.77
N PRO A 147 -6.44 -19.95 -13.10
CA PRO A 147 -5.19 -20.23 -12.39
C PRO A 147 -3.98 -20.28 -13.31
N LYS A 148 -4.17 -20.72 -14.55
CA LYS A 148 -3.09 -20.81 -15.54
C LYS A 148 -2.59 -19.42 -15.93
N LEU A 149 -3.51 -18.50 -16.25
CA LEU A 149 -3.17 -17.11 -16.57
C LEU A 149 -2.56 -16.39 -15.36
N GLY A 150 -3.12 -16.61 -14.18
CA GLY A 150 -2.59 -16.06 -12.94
C GLY A 150 -1.15 -16.44 -12.66
N LEU A 151 -0.80 -17.72 -12.84
CA LEU A 151 0.54 -18.22 -12.57
C LEU A 151 1.56 -17.70 -13.60
N ILE A 152 1.19 -17.63 -14.89
CA ILE A 152 2.03 -17.07 -15.95
C ILE A 152 2.30 -15.58 -15.71
N LEU A 153 1.24 -14.80 -15.45
CA LEU A 153 1.37 -13.37 -15.15
C LEU A 153 2.13 -13.15 -13.84
N GLY A 154 1.90 -13.98 -12.82
CA GLY A 154 2.63 -13.93 -11.56
C GLY A 154 4.13 -14.12 -11.73
N LEU A 155 4.57 -15.11 -12.53
CA LEU A 155 5.99 -15.32 -12.83
C LEU A 155 6.59 -14.18 -13.65
N ALA A 156 5.85 -13.63 -14.62
CA ALA A 156 6.28 -12.48 -15.41
C ALA A 156 6.45 -11.23 -14.53
N VAL A 157 5.50 -10.95 -13.64
CA VAL A 157 5.58 -9.83 -12.68
C VAL A 157 6.72 -10.05 -11.69
N PHE A 158 6.91 -11.27 -11.18
CA PHE A 158 7.98 -11.58 -10.24
C PHE A 158 9.37 -11.36 -10.87
N SER A 159 9.60 -11.92 -12.07
CA SER A 159 10.87 -11.73 -12.80
C SER A 159 11.11 -10.26 -13.17
N GLY A 160 10.09 -9.57 -13.68
CA GLY A 160 10.15 -8.13 -13.99
C GLY A 160 10.46 -7.27 -12.76
N ALA A 161 9.84 -7.57 -11.61
CA ALA A 161 10.10 -6.86 -10.35
C ALA A 161 11.54 -7.05 -9.87
N GLN A 162 12.11 -8.26 -9.99
CA GLN A 162 13.50 -8.53 -9.62
C GLN A 162 14.49 -7.75 -10.50
N VAL A 163 14.28 -7.75 -11.82
CA VAL A 163 15.12 -7.00 -12.76
C VAL A 163 15.00 -5.50 -12.51
N GLY A 164 13.76 -4.99 -12.39
CA GLY A 164 13.50 -3.57 -12.12
C GLY A 164 14.10 -3.10 -10.79
N ALA A 165 14.00 -3.91 -9.73
CA ALA A 165 14.60 -3.60 -8.43
C ALA A 165 16.14 -3.50 -8.53
N ARG A 166 16.79 -4.41 -9.26
CA ARG A 166 18.25 -4.38 -9.45
C ARG A 166 18.69 -3.17 -10.27
N MET A 167 18.01 -2.89 -11.38
CA MET A 167 18.34 -1.74 -12.25
C MET A 167 18.11 -0.39 -11.54
N GLY A 168 17.06 -0.30 -10.71
CA GLY A 168 16.72 0.92 -9.98
C GLY A 168 17.72 1.34 -8.90
N VAL A 169 18.56 0.42 -8.39
CA VAL A 169 19.55 0.71 -7.34
C VAL A 169 20.70 1.58 -7.84
N SER A 170 21.03 1.52 -9.12
CA SER A 170 22.17 2.23 -9.72
C SER A 170 21.88 3.67 -10.14
N ILE A 171 20.65 4.17 -9.96
CA ILE A 171 20.24 5.45 -10.54
C ILE A 171 19.87 6.50 -9.49
N ASP A 172 20.13 7.77 -9.82
CA ASP A 172 19.93 8.92 -8.95
C ASP A 172 18.47 8.98 -8.43
N LYS A 173 18.34 8.86 -7.10
CA LYS A 173 17.08 8.69 -6.36
C LYS A 173 16.12 9.85 -6.59
N THR A 174 16.63 11.05 -6.88
CA THR A 174 15.82 12.27 -6.97
C THR A 174 15.16 12.39 -8.34
N LYS A 175 15.92 12.13 -9.41
CA LYS A 175 15.42 12.18 -10.79
C LYS A 175 14.44 11.03 -11.07
N HIS A 176 14.71 9.84 -10.52
CA HIS A 176 13.83 8.65 -10.69
C HIS A 176 12.45 8.86 -10.10
N LYS A 177 12.39 9.44 -8.89
CA LYS A 177 11.14 9.81 -8.24
C LYS A 177 10.29 10.73 -9.11
N LYS A 178 10.93 11.74 -9.71
CA LYS A 178 10.24 12.71 -10.56
C LYS A 178 9.70 12.08 -11.85
N TYR A 179 10.50 11.28 -12.56
CA TYR A 179 10.06 10.59 -13.77
C TYR A 179 8.92 9.60 -13.51
N PHE A 180 9.01 8.81 -12.45
CA PHE A 180 7.95 7.88 -12.09
C PHE A 180 6.68 8.63 -11.68
N GLY A 181 6.80 9.76 -10.96
CA GLY A 181 5.68 10.66 -10.67
C GLY A 181 4.95 11.13 -11.94
N TYR A 182 5.69 11.58 -12.96
CA TYR A 182 5.09 11.94 -14.25
C TYR A 182 4.41 10.75 -14.95
N LEU A 183 5.04 9.57 -14.92
CA LEU A 183 4.45 8.35 -15.47
C LEU A 183 3.12 8.01 -14.79
N LEU A 184 3.04 8.10 -13.47
CA LEU A 184 1.79 7.88 -12.72
C LEU A 184 0.69 8.87 -13.11
N ILE A 185 1.01 10.15 -13.36
CA ILE A 185 0.04 11.14 -13.84
C ILE A 185 -0.48 10.75 -15.22
N CYS A 186 0.40 10.37 -16.14
CA CYS A 186 -0.01 9.94 -17.49
C CYS A 186 -0.96 8.73 -17.43
N VAL A 187 -0.62 7.72 -16.61
CA VAL A 187 -1.48 6.54 -16.43
C VAL A 187 -2.81 6.91 -15.77
N ALA A 188 -2.81 7.80 -14.79
CA ALA A 188 -4.04 8.27 -14.13
C ALA A 188 -4.97 8.99 -15.13
N CYS A 189 -4.44 9.91 -15.93
CA CYS A 189 -5.20 10.60 -16.98
C CYS A 189 -5.78 9.62 -18.00
N TRP A 190 -4.98 8.65 -18.43
CA TRP A 190 -5.42 7.59 -19.34
C TRP A 190 -6.56 6.75 -18.75
N MET A 191 -6.46 6.40 -17.46
CA MET A 191 -7.50 5.63 -16.78
C MET A 191 -8.80 6.41 -16.59
N ILE A 192 -8.74 7.71 -16.28
CA ILE A 192 -9.91 8.58 -16.20
C ILE A 192 -10.60 8.64 -17.57
N TYR A 193 -9.81 8.81 -18.63
CA TYR A 193 -10.34 8.83 -19.99
C TYR A 193 -11.06 7.53 -20.37
N ILE A 194 -10.48 6.37 -20.03
CA ILE A 194 -11.15 5.06 -20.23
C ILE A 194 -12.42 4.97 -19.39
N ALA A 195 -12.39 5.40 -18.13
CA ALA A 195 -13.53 5.33 -17.23
C ALA A 195 -14.73 6.15 -17.74
N VAL A 196 -14.50 7.34 -18.29
CA VAL A 196 -15.55 8.22 -18.84
C VAL A 196 -16.09 7.68 -20.17
N ARG A 197 -15.27 6.97 -20.97
CA ARG A 197 -15.71 6.38 -22.24
C ARG A 197 -16.51 5.07 -22.12
N GLY A 198 -16.78 4.60 -20.90
CA GLY A 198 -17.69 3.47 -20.67
C GLY A 198 -17.25 2.12 -21.26
N LYS A 199 -15.97 1.98 -21.65
CA LYS A 199 -15.34 0.69 -21.97
C LYS A 199 -14.56 0.21 -20.76
#